data_AF-A0A2I0DB74-F1
#
_entry.id   AF-A0A2I0DB74-F1
#
_cell.length_a   1.000
_cell.length_b   1.000
_cell.length_c   1.000
_cell.angle_alpha   90.00
_cell.angle_beta   90.00
_cell.angle_gamma   90.00
#
_symmetry.space_group_name_H-M   'P 1'
#
loop_
_entity.id
_entity.type
_entity.pdbx_description
1 polymer ?
#
loop_
_entity_poly.entity_id
_entity_poly.type
_entity_poly.pdbx_seq_one_letter_code
_entity_poly.pdbx_strand_id
1 'polypeptide(L)' 'MEPSLLTSIIGIIAFTTIMYLGFKYANGKWKVSESKKSDYLNWSNTHGKTIKKGIIIISIIYGISMIIQISNMI' A
#
# COMPACT_ATOMS: atom_id res chain seq x y z
N MET A 1 -16.99 -5.35 19.45
CA MET A 1 -17.67 -4.72 18.30
C MET A 1 -17.11 -5.40 17.07
N GLU A 2 -17.95 -6.07 16.29
CA GLU A 2 -17.51 -6.59 14.99
C GLU A 2 -16.96 -5.43 14.16
N PRO A 3 -15.80 -5.57 13.51
CA PRO A 3 -15.32 -4.56 12.58
C PRO A 3 -16.39 -4.38 11.52
N SER A 4 -17.00 -3.19 11.46
CA SER A 4 -17.96 -2.92 10.39
C SER A 4 -17.22 -2.99 9.06
N LEU A 5 -17.83 -3.56 8.02
CA LEU A 5 -17.32 -3.57 6.65
C LEU A 5 -16.78 -2.19 6.24
N LEU A 6 -17.42 -1.12 6.72
CA LEU A 6 -17.03 0.26 6.48
C LEU A 6 -15.61 0.56 6.97
N THR A 7 -15.26 0.13 8.18
CA THR A 7 -13.91 0.27 8.75
C THR A 7 -12.86 -0.50 7.94
N SER A 8 -13.19 -1.71 7.46
CA SER A 8 -12.32 -2.50 6.58
C SER A 8 -12.06 -1.78 5.25
N ILE A 9 -13.11 -1.23 4.63
CA ILE A 9 -13.03 -0.48 3.36
C ILE A 9 -12.18 0.78 3.53
N ILE A 10 -12.40 1.57 4.58
CA ILE A 10 -11.63 2.78 4.87
C ILE A 10 -10.15 2.43 5.09
N GLY A 11 -9.87 1.35 5.82
CA GLY A 11 -8.50 0.86 6.03
C GLY A 11 -7.80 0.52 4.72
N ILE A 12 -8.47 -0.23 3.83
CA ILE A 12 -7.93 -0.60 2.52
C ILE A 12 -7.67 0.64 1.65
N ILE A 13 -8.61 1.59 1.60
CA ILE A 13 -8.48 2.82 0.81
C ILE A 13 -7.30 3.65 1.33
N ALA A 14 -7.24 3.92 2.64
CA ALA A 14 -6.17 4.69 3.25
C ALA A 14 -4.80 4.05 3.00
N PHE A 15 -4.69 2.73 3.19
CA PHE A 15 -3.45 1.99 2.96
C PHE A 15 -3.02 2.04 1.49
N THR A 16 -3.96 1.87 0.57
CA THR A 16 -3.71 1.95 -0.88
C THR A 16 -3.24 3.34 -1.28
N THR A 17 -3.86 4.41 -0.77
CA THR A 17 -3.48 5.80 -1.06
C THR A 17 -2.09 6.11 -0.51
N ILE A 18 -1.79 5.76 0.73
CA ILE A 18 -0.46 5.99 1.35
C ILE A 18 0.62 5.29 0.52
N MET A 19 0.37 4.07 0.07
CA MET A 19 1.34 3.33 -0.72
C MET A 19 1.49 3.83 -2.14
N TYR A 20 0.40 4.23 -2.79
CA TYR A 20 0.48 4.84 -4.11
C TYR A 20 1.32 6.12 -4.06
N LEU A 21 1.08 6.98 -3.08
CA LEU A 21 1.87 8.19 -2.86
C LEU A 21 3.31 7.87 -2.49
N GLY A 22 3.52 6.91 -1.59
CA GLY A 22 4.85 6.44 -1.18
C GLY A 22 5.68 5.93 -2.37
N PHE A 23 5.08 5.13 -3.26
CA PHE A 23 5.75 4.67 -4.47
C PHE A 23 6.03 5.79 -5.47
N LYS A 24 5.08 6.70 -5.65
CA LYS A 24 5.23 7.81 -6.61
C LYS A 24 6.30 8.80 -6.14
N TYR A 25 6.43 8.97 -4.82
CA TYR A 25 7.51 9.69 -4.18
C TYR A 25 8.85 8.93 -4.27
N ALA A 26 8.86 7.63 -3.94
CA ALA A 26 10.03 6.75 -4.03
C ALA A 26 10.65 6.69 -5.44
N ASN A 27 9.83 6.68 -6.49
CA ASN A 27 10.28 6.70 -7.88
C ASN A 27 10.74 8.08 -8.37
N GLY A 28 10.86 9.09 -7.49
CA GLY A 28 11.28 10.43 -7.87
C GLY A 28 10.28 11.17 -8.79
N LYS A 29 9.06 10.63 -8.96
CA LYS A 29 8.03 11.18 -9.85
C LYS A 29 7.18 12.26 -9.19
N TRP A 30 7.30 12.46 -7.87
CA TRP A 30 6.52 13.46 -7.13
C TRP A 30 7.40 14.36 -6.28
N LYS A 31 7.52 15.66 -6.66
CA LYS A 31 8.18 16.73 -5.89
C LYS A 31 9.51 16.36 -5.19
N VAL A 32 10.34 15.52 -5.81
CA VAL A 32 11.71 15.25 -5.32
C VAL A 32 12.64 16.29 -5.95
N SER A 33 13.43 16.99 -5.15
CA SER A 33 14.43 17.93 -5.65
C SER A 33 15.45 17.18 -6.53
N GLU A 34 15.94 17.81 -7.60
CA GLU A 34 16.89 17.16 -8.51
C GLU A 34 18.13 16.63 -7.78
N SER A 35 18.62 17.35 -6.78
CA SER A 35 19.74 16.94 -5.93
C SER A 35 19.52 15.62 -5.18
N LYS A 36 18.27 15.21 -4.94
CA LYS A 36 17.93 13.98 -4.18
C LYS A 36 17.35 12.87 -5.06
N LYS A 37 17.15 13.11 -6.36
CA LYS A 37 16.60 12.08 -7.27
C LYS A 37 17.46 10.82 -7.30
N SER A 38 18.78 10.95 -7.28
CA SER A 38 19.72 9.82 -7.29
C SER A 38 19.54 8.94 -6.05
N ASP A 39 19.51 9.55 -4.86
CA ASP A 39 19.33 8.83 -3.59
C ASP A 39 17.98 8.11 -3.54
N TYR A 40 16.93 8.75 -4.07
CA TYR A 40 15.60 8.15 -4.19
C TYR A 40 15.57 6.96 -5.14
N LEU A 41 16.20 7.08 -6.31
CA LEU A 41 16.33 5.99 -7.27
C LEU A 41 17.09 4.80 -6.66
N ASN A 42 18.19 5.08 -5.95
CA ASN A 42 18.94 4.04 -5.25
C ASN A 42 18.10 3.38 -4.16
N TRP A 43 17.42 4.16 -3.31
CA TRP A 43 16.55 3.61 -2.29
C TRP A 43 15.41 2.76 -2.88
N SER A 44 14.78 3.23 -3.97
CA SER A 44 13.73 2.49 -4.68
C SER A 44 14.26 1.18 -5.28
N ASN A 45 15.48 1.19 -5.83
CA ASN A 45 16.11 -0.03 -6.34
C ASN A 45 16.45 -1.01 -5.21
N THR A 46 16.96 -0.53 -4.08
CA THR A 46 17.36 -1.38 -2.95
C THR A 46 16.15 -1.93 -2.19
N HIS A 47 15.16 -1.09 -1.89
CA HIS A 47 14.06 -1.41 -0.98
C HIS A 47 12.71 -1.58 -1.68
N GLY A 48 12.53 -0.98 -2.86
CA GLY A 48 11.24 -0.96 -3.58
C GLY A 48 10.75 -2.35 -3.95
N LYS A 49 11.64 -3.32 -4.23
CA LYS A 49 11.27 -4.72 -4.48
C LYS A 49 10.68 -5.38 -3.23
N THR A 50 11.29 -5.15 -2.07
CA THR A 50 10.84 -5.68 -0.77
C THR A 50 9.52 -5.04 -0.36
N ILE A 51 9.41 -3.72 -0.51
CA ILE A 51 8.18 -2.97 -0.24
C ILE A 51 7.06 -3.48 -1.16
N LYS A 52 7.29 -3.57 -2.48
CA LYS A 52 6.28 -4.10 -3.43
C LYS A 52 5.78 -5.50 -3.05
N LYS A 53 6.67 -6.37 -2.56
CA LYS A 53 6.27 -7.69 -2.05
C LYS A 53 5.40 -7.59 -0.79
N GLY A 54 5.81 -6.79 0.20
CA GLY A 54 5.02 -6.57 1.42
C GLY A 54 3.61 -6.05 1.13
N ILE A 55 3.50 -5.17 0.12
CA ILE A 55 2.25 -4.61 -0.35
C ILE A 55 1.32 -5.67 -0.92
N ILE A 56 1.84 -6.54 -1.80
CA ILE A 56 1.06 -7.64 -2.36
C ILE A 56 0.56 -8.55 -1.24
N ILE A 57 1.40 -8.87 -0.25
CA ILE A 57 1.02 -9.71 0.89
C ILE A 57 -0.12 -9.07 1.69
N ILE A 58 0.00 -7.78 2.04
CA ILE A 58 -1.04 -7.06 2.78
C ILE A 58 -2.35 -7.01 1.99
N SER A 59 -2.29 -6.74 0.68
CA SER A 59 -3.47 -6.76 -0.18
C SER A 59 -4.15 -8.13 -0.21
N ILE A 60 -3.39 -9.23 -0.23
CA ILE A 60 -3.95 -10.59 -0.16
C ILE A 60 -4.65 -10.82 1.18
N ILE A 61 -4.03 -10.44 2.30
CA ILE A 61 -4.62 -10.59 3.64
C ILE A 61 -5.95 -9.84 3.75
N TYR A 62 -5.98 -8.58 3.29
CA TYR A 62 -7.21 -7.78 3.29
C TYR A 62 -8.27 -8.33 2.33
N GLY A 63 -7.86 -8.83 1.16
CA GLY A 63 -8.76 -9.49 0.21
C GLY A 63 -9.44 -10.73 0.81
N ILE A 64 -8.65 -11.62 1.44
CA ILE A 64 -9.18 -12.81 2.14
C ILE A 64 -10.10 -12.39 3.28
N SER A 65 -9.72 -11.37 4.06
CA SER A 65 -10.54 -10.86 5.16
C SER A 65 -11.90 -10.33 4.67
N MET A 66 -11.94 -9.66 3.53
CA MET A 66 -13.20 -9.23 2.90
C MET A 66 -14.05 -10.41 2.46
N ILE A 67 -13.46 -11.43 1.83
CA ILE A 67 -14.20 -12.63 1.40
C ILE A 67 -14.84 -13.31 2.61
N ILE A 68 -14.11 -13.47 3.72
CA ILE A 68 -14.64 -14.06 4.95
C ILE A 68 -15.79 -13.20 5.52
N GLN A 69 -15.64 -11.87 5.55
CA GLN A 69 -16.70 -10.97 6.03
C GLN A 69 -17.97 -11.09 5.18
N ILE A 70 -17.85 -11.16 3.85
CA ILE A 70 -19.00 -11.34 2.96
C ILE A 70 -19.64 -12.72 3.16
N SER A 71 -18.85 -13.78 3.25
CA SER A 71 -19.35 -15.14 3.49
C SER A 71 -20.07 -15.30 4.82
N ASN A 72 -19.68 -14.55 5.85
CA ASN A 72 -20.34 -14.56 7.16
C ASN A 72 -21.60 -13.67 7.20
N MET A 73 -21.83 -12.83 6.18
CA MET A 73 -23.05 -12.03 6.04
C MET A 73 -24.15 -12.70 5.20
N ILE A 74 -23.78 -13.74 4.44
CA ILE A 74 -24.71 -14.61 3.68
C ILE A 74 -25.19 -15.73 4.60
#